data_AF-A0A9P7DQE9-F1
#
_entry.id   AF-A0A9P7DQE9-F1
#
_cell.length_a   1.000
_cell.length_b   1.000
_cell.length_c   1.000
_cell.angle_alpha   90.00
_cell.angle_beta   90.00
_cell.angle_gamma   90.00
#
_symmetry.space_group_name_H-M   'P 1'
#
loop_
_entity.id
_entity.type
_entity.pdbx_description
1 polymer ?
#
loop_
_entity_poly.entity_id
_entity_poly.type
_entity_poly.pdbx_seq_one_letter_code
_entity_poly.pdbx_strand_id
1 'polypeptide(L)'
;MPSYQVINLWMKSQGRVINSTNYWNLYAGYFKDRMCQELVRLGDGTPPQDGTGVRCQCYELFKRSYPDTYQDILNIYGSLNMLTDNQTIAQCTQSFQKLYKRVGSIVSNLIPIL
;
A
#
# COMPACT_ATOMS: atom_id res chain seq x y z
N MET A 1 22.28 -15.73 13.50
CA MET A 1 21.71 -14.43 13.93
C MET A 1 20.24 -14.26 13.55
N PRO A 2 19.82 -14.07 12.28
CA PRO A 2 18.81 -13.02 12.05
C PRO A 2 17.32 -13.37 12.27
N SER A 3 16.86 -14.61 12.08
CA SER A 3 15.45 -14.88 11.74
C SER A 3 14.40 -14.25 12.66
N TYR A 4 14.47 -14.48 13.98
CA TYR A 4 13.53 -13.87 14.94
C TYR A 4 13.61 -12.34 15.01
N GLN A 5 14.80 -11.75 14.86
CA GLN A 5 14.96 -10.30 14.83
C GLN A 5 14.42 -9.73 13.51
N VAL A 6 14.63 -10.40 12.38
CA VAL A 6 14.08 -10.00 11.07
C VAL A 6 12.55 -10.08 11.10
N ILE A 7 11.95 -11.14 11.65
CA ILE A 7 10.50 -11.28 11.81
C ILE A 7 9.96 -10.18 12.73
N ASN A 8 10.57 -9.93 13.89
CA ASN A 8 10.12 -8.86 14.80
C ASN A 8 10.28 -7.46 14.20
N LEU A 9 11.36 -7.19 13.46
CA LEU A 9 11.56 -5.92 12.75
C LEU A 9 10.58 -5.76 11.59
N TRP A 10 10.22 -6.85 10.90
CA TRP A 10 9.17 -6.87 9.89
C TRP A 10 7.79 -6.59 10.50
N MET A 11 7.38 -7.31 11.54
CA MET A 11 6.08 -7.05 12.20
C MET A 11 6.01 -5.62 12.75
N LYS A 12 7.12 -5.11 13.29
CA LYS A 12 7.23 -3.72 13.77
C LYS A 12 7.25 -2.68 12.64
N SER A 13 7.74 -3.01 11.43
CA SER A 13 7.63 -2.13 10.27
C SER A 13 6.22 -2.15 9.69
N GLN A 14 5.58 -3.33 9.57
CA GLN A 14 4.19 -3.46 9.14
C GLN A 14 3.23 -2.68 10.05
N GLY A 15 3.38 -2.78 11.37
CA GLY A 15 2.60 -1.98 12.32
C GLY A 15 2.80 -0.46 12.19
N ARG A 16 3.95 0.01 11.68
CA ARG A 16 4.16 1.43 11.34
C ARG A 16 3.54 1.80 10.00
N VAL A 17 3.65 0.92 9.00
CA VAL A 17 3.03 1.10 7.68
C VAL A 17 1.53 1.26 7.84
N ILE A 18 0.84 0.33 8.52
CA ILE A 18 -0.61 0.36 8.77
C ILE A 18 -1.06 1.71 9.37
N ASN A 19 -0.36 2.19 10.41
CA ASN A 19 -0.66 3.49 11.05
C ASN A 19 -0.39 4.72 10.16
N SER A 20 0.33 4.56 9.05
CA SER A 20 0.61 5.60 8.05
C SER A 20 -0.13 5.38 6.72
N THR A 21 -0.89 4.29 6.59
CA THR A 21 -1.51 3.88 5.33
C THR A 21 -2.62 4.86 4.94
N ASN A 22 -2.37 5.61 3.87
CA ASN A 22 -3.41 6.44 3.26
C ASN A 22 -4.36 5.55 2.45
N TYR A 23 -5.42 5.06 3.11
CA TYR A 23 -6.43 4.20 2.50
C TYR A 23 -7.14 4.83 1.29
N TRP A 24 -7.23 6.17 1.23
CA TRP A 24 -7.76 6.87 0.05
C TRP A 24 -6.84 6.73 -1.17
N ASN A 25 -5.52 6.73 -0.97
CA ASN A 25 -4.56 6.50 -2.06
C ASN A 25 -4.57 5.03 -2.53
N LEU A 26 -4.67 4.06 -1.60
CA LEU A 26 -4.84 2.65 -1.97
C LEU A 26 -6.14 2.42 -2.73
N TYR A 27 -7.24 3.02 -2.24
CA TYR A 27 -8.53 2.96 -2.93
C TYR A 27 -8.48 3.65 -4.30
N ALA A 28 -7.69 4.70 -4.48
CA ALA A 28 -7.53 5.35 -5.78
C ALA A 28 -6.92 4.41 -6.84
N GLY A 29 -5.98 3.52 -6.44
CA GLY A 29 -5.50 2.43 -7.29
C GLY A 29 -6.58 1.37 -7.53
N TYR A 30 -7.18 0.85 -6.45
CA TYR A 30 -8.22 -0.17 -6.50
C TYR A 30 -9.39 0.22 -7.42
N PHE A 31 -9.85 1.47 -7.31
CA PHE A 31 -10.90 2.05 -8.15
C PHE A 31 -10.52 2.11 -9.63
N LYS A 32 -9.25 2.41 -9.95
CA LYS A 32 -8.79 2.42 -11.35
C LYS A 32 -8.85 1.03 -11.96
N ASP A 33 -8.37 0.02 -11.23
CA ASP A 33 -8.29 -1.36 -11.72
C ASP A 33 -9.66 -2.07 -11.74
N ARG A 34 -10.61 -1.61 -10.93
CA ARG A 34 -11.96 -2.19 -10.79
C ARG A 34 -13.08 -1.21 -11.16
N MET A 35 -12.78 -0.21 -11.99
CA MET A 35 -13.68 0.93 -12.25
C MET A 35 -15.10 0.51 -12.61
N CYS A 36 -15.27 -0.47 -13.50
CA CYS A 36 -16.60 -0.98 -13.88
C CYS A 36 -17.37 -1.59 -12.70
N GLN A 37 -16.69 -2.33 -11.80
CA GLN A 37 -17.30 -2.91 -10.59
C GLN A 37 -17.70 -1.82 -9.59
N GLU A 38 -16.85 -0.81 -9.41
CA GLU A 38 -17.09 0.31 -8.49
C GLU A 38 -18.21 1.25 -8.99
N LEU A 39 -18.32 1.42 -10.31
CA LEU A 39 -19.41 2.15 -10.96
C LEU A 39 -20.73 1.36 -10.89
N VAL A 40 -20.72 0.04 -11.07
CA VAL A 40 -21.93 -0.79 -10.85
C VAL A 40 -22.39 -0.71 -9.40
N ARG A 41 -21.48 -0.60 -8.41
CA ARG A 41 -21.89 -0.37 -7.00
C ARG A 41 -22.57 0.99 -6.79
N LEU A 42 -22.34 1.97 -7.67
CA LEU A 42 -23.01 3.27 -7.64
C LEU A 42 -24.44 3.24 -8.21
N GLY A 43 -24.82 2.18 -8.94
CA GLY A 43 -26.12 2.05 -9.62
C GLY A 43 -26.16 2.76 -10.98
N ASP A 44 -27.36 3.09 -11.44
CA ASP A 44 -27.64 3.65 -12.79
C ASP A 44 -27.22 5.13 -12.94
N GLY A 45 -25.95 5.42 -12.67
CA GLY A 45 -25.22 6.49 -13.35
C GLY A 45 -25.70 7.91 -13.08
N THR A 46 -26.24 8.23 -11.90
CA THR A 46 -26.46 9.63 -11.50
C THR A 46 -25.21 10.16 -10.76
N PRO A 47 -24.27 10.86 -11.43
CA PRO A 47 -23.21 11.56 -10.71
C PRO A 47 -23.80 12.67 -9.83
N PRO A 48 -23.13 13.06 -8.73
CA PRO A 48 -23.75 13.92 -7.72
C PRO A 48 -23.87 15.35 -8.22
N GLN A 49 -24.99 15.97 -7.89
CA GLN A 49 -25.17 17.41 -8.05
C GLN A 49 -24.24 18.20 -7.08
N ASP A 50 -23.79 17.55 -6.00
CA ASP A 50 -23.03 18.15 -4.88
C ASP A 50 -21.50 18.26 -5.13
N GLY A 51 -21.06 18.22 -6.39
CA GLY A 51 -19.65 18.41 -6.79
C GLY A 51 -18.65 17.36 -6.26
N THR A 52 -19.12 16.33 -5.56
CA THR A 52 -18.27 15.29 -4.99
C THR A 52 -17.91 14.29 -6.10
N GLY A 53 -16.62 14.19 -6.45
CA GLY A 53 -16.18 13.33 -7.55
C GLY A 53 -16.57 11.87 -7.36
N VAL A 54 -16.98 11.20 -8.45
CA VAL A 54 -17.53 9.82 -8.49
C VAL A 54 -16.76 8.83 -7.59
N ARG A 55 -15.42 8.87 -7.61
CA ARG A 55 -14.55 8.02 -6.79
C ARG A 55 -14.80 8.17 -5.28
N CYS A 56 -15.10 9.37 -4.78
CA CYS A 56 -15.40 9.59 -3.36
C CYS A 56 -16.67 8.83 -2.95
N GLN A 57 -17.70 8.83 -3.82
CA GLN A 57 -18.94 8.11 -3.52
C GLN A 57 -18.78 6.60 -3.61
N CYS A 58 -18.10 6.11 -4.65
CA CYS A 58 -17.75 4.69 -4.73
C CYS A 58 -16.95 4.24 -3.49
N TYR A 59 -16.12 5.12 -2.89
CA TYR A 59 -15.40 4.83 -1.64
C TYR A 59 -16.32 4.78 -0.41
N GLU A 60 -17.26 5.72 -0.27
CA GLU A 60 -18.24 5.66 0.81
C GLU A 60 -19.15 4.43 0.71
N LEU A 61 -19.56 4.06 -0.50
CA LEU A 61 -20.31 2.82 -0.75
C LEU A 61 -19.47 1.57 -0.51
N PHE A 62 -18.20 1.56 -0.91
CA PHE A 62 -17.25 0.49 -0.62
C PHE A 62 -17.10 0.26 0.89
N LYS A 63 -16.90 1.33 1.68
CA LYS A 63 -16.88 1.25 3.14
C LYS A 63 -18.20 0.73 3.71
N ARG A 64 -19.35 1.17 3.20
CA ARG A 64 -20.67 0.68 3.64
C ARG A 64 -20.93 -0.79 3.29
N SER A 65 -20.38 -1.29 2.19
CA SER A 65 -20.44 -2.72 1.84
C SER A 65 -19.49 -3.60 2.67
N TYR A 66 -18.41 -3.02 3.21
CA TYR A 66 -17.34 -3.74 3.91
C TYR A 66 -16.93 -3.01 5.21
N PRO A 67 -17.85 -2.72 6.15
CA PRO A 67 -17.61 -1.80 7.26
C PRO A 67 -16.40 -2.21 8.13
N ASP A 68 -16.27 -3.49 8.42
CA ASP A 68 -15.21 -4.03 9.29
C ASP A 68 -13.96 -4.49 8.50
N THR A 69 -14.03 -4.58 7.17
CA THR A 69 -13.00 -5.27 6.34
C THR A 69 -12.45 -4.44 5.17
N TYR A 70 -12.98 -3.23 4.92
CA TYR A 70 -12.51 -2.39 3.81
C TYR A 70 -11.00 -2.07 3.89
N GLN A 71 -10.46 -1.92 5.11
CA GLN A 71 -9.04 -1.66 5.33
C GLN A 71 -8.20 -2.88 4.92
N ASP A 72 -8.63 -4.09 5.28
CA ASP A 72 -7.92 -5.33 4.92
C ASP A 72 -7.99 -5.63 3.44
N ILE A 73 -9.15 -5.40 2.79
CA ILE A 73 -9.27 -5.51 1.32
C ILE A 73 -8.27 -4.57 0.63
N LEU A 74 -8.09 -3.35 1.13
CA LEU A 74 -7.13 -2.39 0.59
C LEU A 74 -5.67 -2.71 0.95
N ASN A 75 -5.40 -3.22 2.16
CA ASN A 75 -4.07 -3.70 2.58
C ASN A 75 -3.62 -4.88 1.70
N ILE A 76 -4.53 -5.83 1.42
CA ILE A 76 -4.29 -6.98 0.55
C ILE A 76 -4.08 -6.51 -0.89
N TYR A 77 -4.92 -5.61 -1.41
CA TYR A 77 -4.73 -5.03 -2.75
C TYR A 77 -3.37 -4.33 -2.88
N GLY A 78 -2.98 -3.50 -1.90
CA GLY A 78 -1.67 -2.84 -1.90
C GLY A 78 -0.51 -3.84 -1.85
N SER A 79 -0.62 -4.88 -1.01
CA SER A 79 0.38 -5.94 -0.89
C SER A 79 0.52 -6.75 -2.18
N LEU A 80 -0.60 -7.13 -2.80
CA LEU A 80 -0.61 -7.80 -4.11
C LEU A 80 0.00 -6.91 -5.18
N ASN A 81 -0.35 -5.61 -5.22
CA ASN A 81 0.20 -4.70 -6.21
C ASN A 81 1.73 -4.52 -6.06
N MET A 82 2.27 -4.52 -4.84
CA MET A 82 3.72 -4.55 -4.60
C MET A 82 4.40 -5.87 -5.02
N LEU A 83 3.65 -6.98 -5.12
CA LEU A 83 4.16 -8.29 -5.56
C LEU A 83 4.00 -8.50 -7.08
N THR A 84 2.99 -7.88 -7.70
CA THR A 84 2.78 -7.88 -9.16
C THR A 84 3.46 -6.71 -9.87
N ASP A 85 3.97 -5.71 -9.15
CA ASP A 85 4.90 -4.75 -9.71
C ASP A 85 6.10 -5.53 -10.25
N ASN A 86 6.31 -5.48 -11.58
CA ASN A 86 7.09 -6.44 -12.35
C ASN A 86 8.61 -6.27 -12.16
N GLN A 87 9.06 -6.26 -10.90
CA GLN A 87 10.46 -6.27 -10.55
C GLN A 87 11.07 -7.61 -10.95
N THR A 88 11.69 -7.60 -12.13
CA THR A 88 12.65 -8.63 -12.52
C THR A 88 13.65 -8.86 -11.39
N ILE A 89 14.19 -10.08 -11.28
CA ILE A 89 15.19 -10.42 -10.25
C ILE A 89 16.35 -9.39 -10.25
N ALA A 90 16.70 -8.84 -11.42
CA ALA A 90 17.66 -7.75 -11.56
C ALA A 90 17.24 -6.43 -10.87
N GLN A 91 15.99 -5.98 -11.03
CA GLN A 91 15.46 -4.77 -10.37
C GLN A 91 15.34 -4.93 -8.86
N CYS A 92 14.91 -6.12 -8.40
CA CYS A 92 14.89 -6.44 -6.97
C CYS A 92 16.32 -6.46 -6.40
N THR A 93 17.27 -7.09 -7.09
CA THR A 93 18.70 -7.11 -6.73
C THR A 93 19.31 -5.71 -6.71
N GLN A 94 19.01 -4.84 -7.68
CA GLN A 94 19.46 -3.45 -7.69
C GLN A 94 18.88 -2.65 -6.51
N SER A 95 17.60 -2.84 -6.19
CA SER A 95 16.94 -2.18 -5.06
C SER A 95 17.57 -2.61 -3.74
N PHE A 96 17.83 -3.91 -3.57
CA PHE A 96 18.55 -4.46 -2.42
C PHE A 96 20.00 -3.94 -2.33
N GLN A 97 20.73 -3.89 -3.44
CA GLN A 97 22.09 -3.31 -3.52
C GLN A 97 22.12 -1.82 -3.11
N LYS A 98 21.14 -1.02 -3.56
CA LYS A 98 20.99 0.39 -3.15
C LYS A 98 20.69 0.51 -1.66
N LEU A 99 19.80 -0.33 -1.12
CA LEU A 99 19.49 -0.36 0.30
C LEU A 99 20.72 -0.76 1.14
N TYR A 100 21.45 -1.81 0.74
CA TYR A 100 22.68 -2.26 1.39
C TYR A 100 23.73 -1.15 1.46
N LYS A 101 23.99 -0.45 0.34
CA LYS A 101 24.91 0.70 0.31
C LYS A 101 24.47 1.84 1.24
N ARG A 102 23.16 2.15 1.28
CA ARG A 102 22.60 3.18 2.16
C ARG A 102 22.73 2.80 3.64
N VAL A 103 22.44 1.55 4.00
CA VAL A 103 22.62 1.03 5.37
C VAL A 103 24.11 1.04 5.75
N GLY A 104 24.99 0.58 4.86
CA GLY A 104 26.44 0.66 5.06
C GLY A 104 26.93 2.08 5.34
N SER A 105 26.52 3.06 4.52
CA SER A 105 26.83 4.46 4.76
C SER A 105 26.30 4.99 6.09
N ILE A 106 25.07 4.63 6.48
CA ILE A 106 24.51 5.02 7.79
C ILE A 106 25.33 4.41 8.94
N VAL A 107 25.69 3.13 8.85
CA VAL A 107 26.51 2.45 9.86
C VAL A 107 27.92 3.04 9.95
N SER A 108 28.59 3.30 8.82
CA SER A 108 29.90 3.96 8.79
C SER A 108 29.87 5.40 9.31
N ASN A 109 28.75 6.11 9.14
CA ASN A 109 28.58 7.47 9.69
C ASN A 109 28.20 7.47 11.19
N LEU A 110 27.66 6.37 11.71
CA LEU A 110 27.30 6.20 13.13
C LEU A 110 28.43 5.57 13.97
N ILE A 111 29.43 4.97 13.32
CA ILE A 111 30.67 4.51 13.94
C ILE A 111 31.81 5.38 13.40
N PRO A 112 31.98 6.62 13.91
CA PRO A 112 33.23 7.33 13.70
C PRO A 112 34.35 6.49 14.33
N ILE A 113 35.44 6.37 13.57
CA ILE A 113 36.64 5.57 13.84
C ILE A 113 37.11 5.74 15.30
N LEU A 114 37.30 4.61 15.99
CA LEU A 114 38.25 4.46 17.10
C LEU A 114 39.66 4.24 16.53
#